data_AF-A0ABC8JSN3-F1
#
_entry.id   AF-A0ABC8JSN3-F1
#
_cell.length_a   1.000
_cell.length_b   1.000
_cell.length_c   1.000
_cell.angle_alpha   90.00
_cell.angle_beta   90.00
_cell.angle_gamma   90.00
#
_symmetry.space_group_name_H-M   'P 1'
#
loop_
_entity.id
_entity.type
_entity.pdbx_description
1 polymer ?
#
loop_
_entity_poly.entity_id
_entity_poly.type
_entity_poly.pdbx_seq_one_letter_code
_entity_poly.pdbx_strand_id
1 'polypeptide(L)'
;MTISPLLFIGLICLAGGGSLLPAVEAIWLTVPSSGEKCVYEEIHANVVVVVDYLCIDQNNIGLGPTVDVRVNSAYGKELYKKTNETYGQFAFTTSETGTYLACFGMHHDQAHYTVDNRTAIVNVDWKMGIQTKDWDAVAKKEKIEASP
;
A
#
# COMPACT_ATOMS: atom_id res chain seq x y z
N MET A 1 -23.52 28.69 -36.30
CA MET A 1 -23.38 29.02 -34.88
C MET A 1 -22.24 28.19 -34.32
N THR A 2 -21.03 28.74 -34.25
CA THR A 2 -19.86 28.04 -33.73
C THR A 2 -19.83 28.24 -32.22
N ILE A 3 -20.18 27.20 -31.46
CA ILE A 3 -20.10 27.26 -30.00
C ILE A 3 -18.61 27.30 -29.64
N SER A 4 -18.20 28.35 -28.93
CA SER A 4 -16.82 28.53 -28.51
C SER A 4 -16.37 27.36 -27.62
N PRO A 5 -15.22 26.71 -27.89
CA PRO A 5 -14.75 25.58 -27.10
C PRO A 5 -14.53 25.94 -25.62
N LEU A 6 -14.25 27.21 -25.32
CA LEU A 6 -14.15 27.74 -23.96
C LEU A 6 -15.48 27.66 -23.20
N LEU A 7 -16.61 27.77 -23.90
CA LEU A 7 -17.95 27.76 -23.33
C LEU A 7 -18.38 26.32 -22.98
N PHE A 8 -17.95 25.34 -23.78
CA PHE A 8 -18.11 23.91 -23.46
C PHE A 8 -17.25 23.49 -22.27
N ILE A 9 -15.99 23.95 -22.20
CA ILE A 9 -15.09 23.67 -21.06
C ILE A 9 -15.66 24.28 -19.76
N GLY A 10 -16.14 25.52 -19.82
CA GLY A 10 -16.79 26.18 -18.68
C GLY A 10 -18.04 25.44 -18.21
N LEU A 11 -18.86 24.92 -19.13
CA LEU A 11 -20.09 24.19 -18.80
C LEU A 11 -19.79 22.81 -18.18
N ILE A 12 -18.75 22.12 -18.63
CA ILE A 12 -18.29 20.85 -18.03
C ILE A 12 -17.81 21.07 -16.59
N CYS A 13 -17.11 22.17 -16.31
CA CYS A 13 -16.69 22.53 -14.95
C CYS A 13 -17.85 22.99 -14.05
N LEU A 14 -18.86 23.67 -14.60
CA LEU A 14 -20.00 24.22 -13.83
C LEU A 14 -21.13 23.21 -13.59
N ALA A 15 -21.32 22.24 -14.49
CA ALA A 15 -22.30 21.15 -14.31
C ALA A 15 -21.68 19.88 -13.69
N GLY A 16 -20.34 19.72 -13.76
CA GLY A 16 -19.58 18.61 -13.18
C GLY A 16 -19.15 18.90 -11.75
N GLY A 17 -20.10 19.00 -10.82
CA GLY A 17 -19.80 18.94 -9.40
C GLY A 17 -19.28 17.56 -9.02
N GLY A 18 -17.97 17.43 -8.82
CA GLY A 18 -17.32 16.23 -8.30
C GLY A 18 -16.25 15.67 -9.23
N SER A 19 -15.00 15.77 -8.81
CA SER A 19 -13.84 15.15 -9.45
C SER A 19 -14.13 13.72 -9.91
N LEU A 20 -14.08 13.46 -11.21
CA LEU A 20 -14.28 12.15 -11.85
C LEU A 20 -13.13 11.15 -11.60
N LEU A 21 -12.14 11.52 -10.79
CA LEU A 21 -11.00 10.66 -10.48
C LEU A 21 -11.09 10.25 -9.01
N PRO A 22 -11.13 8.94 -8.69
CA PRO A 22 -10.94 8.50 -7.32
C PRO A 22 -9.57 9.03 -6.85
N ALA A 23 -9.55 9.71 -5.71
CA ALA A 23 -8.30 10.07 -5.06
C ALA A 23 -7.61 8.77 -4.65
N VAL A 24 -6.51 8.43 -5.33
CA VAL A 24 -5.59 7.40 -4.86
C VAL A 24 -4.76 8.04 -3.77
N GLU A 25 -4.99 7.61 -2.53
CA GLU A 25 -4.07 7.88 -1.42
C GLU A 25 -2.97 6.81 -1.44
N ALA A 26 -1.72 7.26 -1.41
CA ALA A 26 -0.55 6.41 -1.27
C ALA A 26 0.07 6.65 0.11
N ILE A 27 0.43 5.57 0.81
CA ILE A 27 1.05 5.68 2.13
C ILE A 27 2.56 5.76 1.94
N TRP A 28 3.17 6.80 2.51
CA TRP A 28 4.62 7.01 2.50
C TRP A 28 5.10 7.20 3.93
N LEU A 29 6.03 6.36 4.36
CA LEU A 29 6.61 6.42 5.69
C LEU A 29 8.06 6.87 5.59
N THR A 30 8.41 7.86 6.40
CA THR A 30 9.82 8.23 6.66
C THR A 30 10.29 7.46 7.89
N VAL A 31 10.93 6.31 7.65
CA VAL A 31 11.41 5.40 8.70
C VAL A 31 12.77 5.89 9.23
N PRO A 32 12.92 6.07 10.55
CA PRO A 32 14.17 6.49 11.16
C PRO A 32 15.25 5.40 11.10
N SER A 33 16.52 5.79 11.21
CA SER A 33 17.67 4.87 11.29
C SER A 33 17.65 3.95 12.52
N SER A 34 16.88 4.31 13.54
CA SER A 34 16.68 3.51 14.75
C SER A 34 15.22 3.53 15.16
N GLY A 35 14.68 2.37 15.55
CA GLY A 35 13.27 2.20 15.85
C GLY A 35 12.44 1.85 14.61
N GLU A 36 11.11 1.92 14.76
CA GLU A 36 10.17 1.56 13.69
C GLU A 36 9.06 2.61 13.53
N LYS A 37 8.44 2.62 12.36
CA LYS A 37 7.21 3.36 12.07
C LYS A 37 6.14 2.36 11.67
N CYS A 38 4.91 2.58 12.12
CA CYS A 38 3.80 1.68 11.87
C CYS A 38 2.62 2.38 11.20
N VAL A 39 1.93 1.64 10.33
CA VAL A 39 0.57 1.94 9.85
C VAL A 39 -0.41 1.20 10.74
N TYR A 40 -1.46 1.88 11.17
CA TYR A 40 -2.54 1.34 11.99
C TYR A 40 -3.82 1.42 11.18
N GLU A 41 -4.50 0.29 11.00
CA GLU A 41 -5.73 0.22 10.21
C GLU A 41 -6.79 -0.57 10.98
N GLU A 42 -8.01 -0.03 11.08
CA GLU A 42 -9.14 -0.76 11.67
C GLU A 42 -9.86 -1.57 10.59
N ILE A 43 -9.85 -2.89 10.74
CA ILE A 43 -10.31 -3.82 9.71
C ILE A 43 -11.35 -4.76 10.32
N HIS A 44 -12.43 -5.03 9.57
CA HIS A 44 -13.42 -6.03 9.94
C HIS A 44 -12.90 -7.46 9.70
N ALA A 45 -13.47 -8.45 10.39
CA ALA A 45 -13.20 -9.86 10.10
C ALA A 45 -13.60 -10.26 8.67
N ASN A 46 -12.93 -11.26 8.09
CA ASN A 46 -13.13 -11.81 6.74
C ASN A 46 -12.85 -10.81 5.60
N VAL A 47 -11.93 -9.88 5.83
CA VAL A 47 -11.40 -8.99 4.80
C VAL A 47 -10.07 -9.57 4.32
N VAL A 48 -9.94 -9.72 3.00
CA VAL A 48 -8.67 -10.02 2.35
C VAL A 48 -7.86 -8.73 2.26
N VAL A 49 -6.67 -8.76 2.84
CA VAL A 49 -5.72 -7.65 2.79
C VAL A 49 -4.54 -8.09 1.92
N VAL A 50 -4.18 -7.26 0.95
CA VAL A 50 -2.98 -7.40 0.13
C VAL A 50 -2.12 -6.18 0.40
N VAL A 51 -0.86 -6.41 0.75
CA VAL A 51 0.10 -5.36 1.04
C VAL A 51 1.29 -5.51 0.10
N ASP A 52 1.64 -4.42 -0.56
CA ASP A 52 2.89 -4.25 -1.31
C ASP A 52 3.70 -3.14 -0.64
N TYR A 53 5.01 -3.30 -0.54
CA TYR A 53 5.89 -2.28 -0.01
C TYR A 53 7.18 -2.19 -0.80
N LEU A 54 7.69 -0.96 -0.91
CA LEU A 54 8.95 -0.65 -1.58
C LEU A 54 9.72 0.42 -0.81
N CYS A 55 10.98 0.14 -0.52
CA CYS A 55 11.92 1.09 0.05
C CYS A 55 12.64 1.87 -1.05
N ILE A 56 12.60 3.19 -0.95
CA ILE A 56 13.15 4.12 -1.93
C ILE A 56 14.29 4.90 -1.28
N ASP A 57 15.44 4.91 -1.94
CA ASP A 57 16.51 5.85 -1.62
C ASP A 57 16.25 7.17 -2.38
N GLN A 58 16.14 8.27 -1.64
CA GLN A 58 15.99 9.60 -2.26
C GLN A 58 17.26 10.06 -2.99
N ASN A 59 18.43 9.54 -2.60
CA ASN A 59 19.73 10.09 -2.99
C ASN A 59 20.50 9.23 -3.99
N ASN A 60 20.12 7.96 -4.23
CA ASN A 60 20.79 7.10 -5.20
C ASN A 60 19.79 6.22 -5.98
N ILE A 61 20.06 6.05 -7.27
CA ILE A 61 19.32 5.14 -8.18
C ILE A 61 19.87 3.69 -8.08
N GLY A 62 20.52 3.34 -6.97
CA GLY A 62 21.08 2.00 -6.71
C GLY A 62 20.06 1.04 -6.10
N LEU A 63 20.53 -0.07 -5.49
CA LEU A 63 19.69 -0.82 -4.53
C LEU A 63 19.25 0.16 -3.43
N GLY A 64 17.97 0.16 -3.05
CA GLY A 64 17.46 1.01 -1.97
C GLY A 64 17.88 0.49 -0.58
N PRO A 65 17.64 1.25 0.51
CA PRO A 65 17.79 0.71 1.85
C PRO A 65 16.91 -0.54 2.04
N THR A 66 17.24 -1.37 3.04
CA THR A 66 16.47 -2.54 3.41
C THR A 66 15.82 -2.31 4.77
N VAL A 67 14.65 -2.91 4.95
CA VAL A 67 13.85 -2.80 6.16
C VAL A 67 13.51 -4.17 6.71
N ASP A 68 13.27 -4.18 8.02
CA ASP A 68 12.60 -5.25 8.72
C ASP A 68 11.11 -4.90 8.81
N VAL A 69 10.25 -5.82 8.38
CA VAL A 69 8.80 -5.65 8.28
C VAL A 69 8.11 -6.64 9.20
N ARG A 70 7.12 -6.17 9.94
CA ARG A 70 6.27 -7.01 10.78
C ARG A 70 4.81 -6.56 10.70
N VAL A 71 3.91 -7.51 10.52
CA VAL A 71 2.47 -7.27 10.57
C VAL A 71 1.83 -8.09 11.67
N ASN A 72 1.05 -7.42 12.52
CA ASN A 72 0.32 -8.04 13.62
C ASN A 72 -1.18 -7.80 13.50
N SER A 73 -1.96 -8.80 13.91
CA SER A 73 -3.40 -8.68 14.12
C SER A 73 -3.75 -7.81 15.32
N ALA A 74 -5.04 -7.48 15.48
CA ALA A 74 -5.57 -6.74 16.62
C ALA A 74 -5.26 -7.36 17.99
N TYR A 75 -5.10 -8.68 18.07
CA TYR A 75 -4.72 -9.36 19.31
C TYR A 75 -3.23 -9.72 19.40
N GLY A 76 -2.39 -9.13 18.55
CA GLY A 76 -0.93 -9.28 18.61
C GLY A 76 -0.37 -10.56 17.97
N LYS A 77 -1.18 -11.37 17.28
CA LYS A 77 -0.66 -12.47 16.45
C LYS A 77 0.15 -11.93 15.28
N GLU A 78 1.36 -12.43 15.11
CA GLU A 78 2.21 -12.13 13.94
C GLU A 78 1.64 -12.82 12.69
N LEU A 79 1.30 -12.01 11.68
CA LEU A 79 0.74 -12.46 10.40
C LEU A 79 1.80 -12.51 9.31
N TYR A 80 2.79 -11.63 9.41
CA TYR A 80 3.90 -11.55 8.47
C TYR A 80 5.14 -11.00 9.17
N LYS A 81 6.31 -11.55 8.82
CA LYS A 81 7.60 -11.05 9.26
C LYS A 81 8.67 -11.34 8.21
N LYS A 82 9.40 -10.30 7.85
CA LYS A 82 10.58 -10.38 6.99
C LYS A 82 11.63 -9.39 7.46
N THR A 83 12.88 -9.68 7.13
CA THR A 83 14.03 -8.87 7.53
C THR A 83 14.95 -8.67 6.35
N ASN A 84 15.61 -7.51 6.30
CA ASN A 84 16.57 -7.17 5.25
C ASN A 84 15.99 -7.24 3.82
N GLU A 85 14.77 -6.73 3.62
CA GLU A 85 14.11 -6.66 2.30
C GLU A 85 14.06 -5.21 1.79
N THR A 86 14.25 -4.99 0.49
CA THR A 86 14.01 -3.67 -0.15
C THR A 86 12.56 -3.53 -0.63
N TYR A 87 11.89 -4.63 -0.93
CA TYR A 87 10.50 -4.66 -1.37
C TYR A 87 9.85 -5.98 -0.96
N GLY A 88 8.52 -6.05 -1.01
CA GLY A 88 7.82 -7.31 -0.81
C GLY A 88 6.31 -7.18 -1.00
N GLN A 89 5.68 -8.32 -1.21
CA GLN A 89 4.24 -8.43 -1.34
C GLN A 89 3.73 -9.64 -0.56
N PHE A 90 2.66 -9.45 0.20
CA PHE A 90 1.99 -10.54 0.93
C PHE A 90 0.50 -10.27 1.03
N ALA A 91 -0.24 -11.34 1.34
CA ALA A 91 -1.68 -11.26 1.55
C ALA A 91 -2.09 -12.09 2.76
N PHE A 92 -3.12 -11.65 3.45
CA PHE A 92 -3.75 -12.39 4.54
C PHE A 92 -5.26 -12.12 4.56
N THR A 93 -6.01 -12.96 5.27
CA THR A 93 -7.43 -12.71 5.54
C THR A 93 -7.58 -12.45 7.03
N THR A 94 -8.27 -11.37 7.38
CA THR A 94 -8.50 -11.01 8.78
C THR A 94 -9.41 -12.04 9.46
N SER A 95 -8.99 -12.53 10.61
CA SER A 95 -9.79 -13.44 11.45
C SER A 95 -10.71 -12.71 12.41
N GLU A 96 -10.37 -11.47 12.77
CA GLU A 96 -11.10 -10.68 13.76
C GLU A 96 -11.25 -9.23 13.30
N THR A 97 -12.23 -8.54 13.89
CA THR A 97 -12.37 -7.10 13.73
C THR A 97 -11.47 -6.39 14.73
N GLY A 98 -10.69 -5.41 14.28
CA GLY A 98 -9.90 -4.55 15.15
C GLY A 98 -8.74 -3.87 14.42
N THR A 99 -7.81 -3.30 15.20
CA THR A 99 -6.67 -2.55 14.65
C THR A 99 -5.51 -3.47 14.28
N TYR A 100 -5.22 -3.59 12.99
CA TYR A 100 -4.03 -4.27 12.48
C TYR A 100 -2.87 -3.29 12.38
N LEU A 101 -1.65 -3.78 12.63
CA LEU A 101 -0.44 -2.96 12.63
C LEU A 101 0.56 -3.51 11.62
N ALA A 102 1.09 -2.64 10.76
CA ALA A 102 2.24 -2.96 9.92
C ALA A 102 3.40 -2.01 10.22
N CYS A 103 4.47 -2.56 10.79
CA CYS A 103 5.63 -1.83 11.26
C CYS A 103 6.84 -2.08 10.38
N PHE A 104 7.61 -1.02 10.15
CA PHE A 104 8.80 -0.97 9.31
C PHE A 104 9.94 -0.32 10.09
N GLY A 105 11.07 -1.02 10.22
CA GLY A 105 12.30 -0.50 10.81
C GLY A 105 13.47 -0.67 9.85
N MET A 106 14.45 0.24 9.87
CA MET A 106 15.66 0.06 9.06
C MET A 106 16.47 -1.15 9.56
N HIS A 107 17.00 -1.94 8.62
CA HIS A 107 17.87 -3.05 8.97
C HIS A 107 19.22 -2.54 9.52
N HIS A 108 19.77 -3.23 10.54
CA HIS A 108 20.90 -2.73 11.33
C HIS A 108 22.22 -2.61 10.55
N ASP A 109 22.43 -3.43 9.51
CA ASP A 109 23.73 -3.61 8.85
C ASP A 109 23.85 -2.82 7.52
N GLN A 110 23.38 -1.58 7.51
CA GLN A 110 23.28 -0.75 6.30
C GLN A 110 24.29 0.41 6.23
N ALA A 111 25.57 0.15 6.57
CA ALA A 111 26.62 1.17 6.70
C ALA A 111 26.81 2.11 5.50
N HIS A 112 26.48 1.68 4.29
CA HIS A 112 26.54 2.51 3.08
C HIS A 112 25.43 3.58 3.01
N TYR A 113 24.33 3.40 3.76
CA TYR A 113 23.25 4.36 3.89
C TYR A 113 23.33 5.17 5.18
N THR A 114 24.18 4.84 6.16
CA THR A 114 24.18 5.50 7.48
C THR A 114 25.02 6.76 7.60
N VAL A 115 25.61 7.27 6.50
CA VAL A 115 26.66 8.31 6.61
C VAL A 115 26.12 9.70 6.98
N ASP A 116 24.85 10.02 6.73
CA ASP A 116 24.30 11.36 7.03
C ASP A 116 22.80 11.31 7.36
N ASN A 117 22.43 11.36 8.64
CA ASN A 117 21.06 11.58 9.14
C ASN A 117 19.92 10.84 8.36
N ARG A 118 20.15 9.57 8.03
CA ARG A 118 19.41 8.87 6.97
C ARG A 118 18.12 8.24 7.48
N THR A 119 17.04 8.60 6.81
CA THR A 119 15.73 7.94 6.92
C THR A 119 15.52 7.12 5.65
N ALA A 120 14.75 6.03 5.74
CA ALA A 120 14.27 5.32 4.56
C ALA A 120 12.86 5.81 4.22
N ILE A 121 12.59 6.09 2.93
CA ILE A 121 11.21 6.24 2.48
C ILE A 121 10.68 4.86 2.15
N VAL A 122 9.57 4.48 2.78
CA VAL A 122 8.84 3.26 2.46
C VAL A 122 7.50 3.65 1.87
N ASN A 123 7.27 3.27 0.61
CA ASN A 123 5.93 3.27 0.04
C ASN A 123 5.21 2.00 0.49
N VAL A 124 3.97 2.15 0.92
CA VAL A 124 3.09 1.05 1.31
C VAL A 124 1.79 1.18 0.52
N ASP A 125 1.45 0.13 -0.22
CA ASP A 125 0.17 -0.02 -0.89
C ASP A 125 -0.66 -1.03 -0.10
N TRP A 126 -1.68 -0.54 0.62
CA TRP A 126 -2.55 -1.32 1.49
C TRP A 126 -3.92 -1.50 0.85
N LYS A 127 -4.17 -2.67 0.27
CA LYS A 127 -5.41 -2.98 -0.43
C LYS A 127 -6.28 -3.90 0.38
N MET A 128 -7.55 -3.53 0.51
CA MET A 128 -8.55 -4.29 1.24
C MET A 128 -9.68 -4.72 0.30
N GLY A 129 -10.05 -5.99 0.35
CA GLY A 129 -11.17 -6.56 -0.38
C GLY A 129 -12.03 -7.42 0.55
N ILE A 130 -13.34 -7.34 0.43
CA ILE A 130 -14.24 -8.18 1.24
C ILE A 130 -14.23 -9.59 0.65
N GLN A 131 -13.98 -10.60 1.48
CA GLN A 131 -14.17 -11.99 1.06
C GLN A 131 -15.68 -12.26 0.95
N THR A 132 -16.24 -12.17 -0.26
CA THR A 132 -17.61 -12.63 -0.51
C THR A 132 -17.56 -14.07 -1.01
N LYS A 133 -18.55 -14.89 -0.64
CA LYS A 133 -18.66 -16.28 -1.14
C LYS A 133 -18.74 -16.35 -2.67
N ASP A 134 -19.16 -15.25 -3.31
CA ASP A 134 -19.34 -15.16 -4.75
C ASP A 134 -18.08 -14.67 -5.49
N TRP A 135 -17.08 -14.08 -4.81
CA TRP A 135 -15.83 -13.64 -5.44
C TRP A 135 -15.04 -14.81 -6.05
N ASP A 136 -15.07 -15.98 -5.42
CA ASP A 136 -14.46 -17.20 -5.97
C ASP A 136 -15.15 -17.66 -7.27
N ALA A 137 -16.46 -17.43 -7.39
CA ALA A 137 -17.22 -17.74 -8.60
C ALA A 137 -16.94 -16.70 -9.72
N VAL A 138 -16.78 -15.43 -9.37
CA VAL A 138 -16.40 -14.36 -10.30
C VAL A 138 -14.97 -14.53 -10.81
N ALA A 139 -14.00 -14.80 -9.93
CA ALA A 139 -12.60 -15.02 -10.31
C ALA A 139 -12.42 -16.25 -11.21
N LYS A 140 -13.24 -17.30 -11.02
CA LYS A 140 -13.26 -18.45 -11.93
C LYS A 140 -13.89 -18.14 -13.28
N LYS A 141 -14.85 -17.21 -13.36
CA LYS A 141 -15.51 -16.82 -14.60
C LYS A 141 -14.61 -15.96 -15.49
N GLU A 142 -13.87 -15.02 -14.89
CA GLU A 142 -12.88 -14.18 -15.60
C GLU A 142 -11.71 -14.98 -16.18
N LYS A 143 -11.38 -16.15 -15.61
CA LYS A 143 -10.32 -17.03 -16.14
C LYS A 143 -10.76 -17.89 -17.34
N ILE A 144 -12.01 -17.78 -17.79
CA ILE A 144 -12.58 -18.64 -18.86
C ILE A 144 -12.68 -17.90 -20.22
N GLU A 145 -12.47 -16.59 -20.28
CA GLU A 145 -12.47 -15.84 -21.55
C GLU A 145 -11.05 -15.45 -21.98
N ALA A 146 -10.16 -16.43 -22.07
CA ALA A 146 -8.92 -16.31 -22.84
C ALA A 146 -8.82 -17.49 -23.82
N SER A 147 -8.89 -17.14 -25.12
CA SER A 147 -8.73 -17.95 -26.34
C SER A 147 -10.05 -18.51 -26.93
N PRO A 148 -10.32 -18.28 -28.23
CA PRO A 148 -9.40 -18.47 -29.36
C PRO A 148 -8.73 -17.19 -29.89
#